data_AF-A0A378MEW8-F1
#
_entry.id   AF-A0A378MEW8-F1
#
_cell.length_a   1.000
_cell.length_b   1.000
_cell.length_c   1.000
_cell.angle_alpha   90.00
_cell.angle_beta   90.00
_cell.angle_gamma   90.00
#
_symmetry.space_group_name_H-M   'P 1'
#
loop_
_entity.id
_entity.type
_entity.pdbx_description
1 polymer ?
#
loop_
_entity_poly.entity_id
_entity_poly.type
_entity_poly.pdbx_seq_one_letter_code
_entity_poly.pdbx_strand_id
1 'polypeptide(L)'
;MLKYTLKRILYMLITLFIITSVTFFLMKFLPGTPYRNQEKLSDQQIHIMNEKYGLNDSVPVQYLHYMGGLLKGDLGISFQLDNRPVSEVLGALIGPSVLLALEAIVFGLLFGIILGVIAAMYQNKWPDYTSTFIAIIGKSVPSFVFATVLQYWIGAKLQWLPVAGWGSFSYTVLPAFALAMFPLATAARFMRTELIDVFSSDYILLAKAKGNSRSEIAIKHAIRNALIPLITVIGPLAVSLMTGSLVIENIYGIPGIGSQFVSSIQTNDYPVIMGTTILFAAMLILIILVVDILYGLIDPRIRISGGKK
;
A
#
# COMPACT_ATOMS: atom_id res chain seq x y z
N MET A 1 -20.90 13.61 -14.30
CA MET A 1 -20.23 12.36 -13.87
C MET A 1 -19.45 11.71 -15.01
N LEU A 2 -20.06 11.34 -16.13
CA LEU A 2 -19.34 10.69 -17.25
C LEU A 2 -18.08 11.45 -17.72
N LYS A 3 -18.19 12.75 -18.03
CA LYS A 3 -17.03 13.59 -18.43
C LYS A 3 -15.91 13.65 -17.36
N TYR A 4 -16.29 13.64 -16.08
CA TYR A 4 -15.34 13.64 -14.96
C TYR A 4 -14.61 12.30 -14.87
N THR A 5 -15.36 11.20 -14.90
CA THR A 5 -14.81 9.84 -14.86
C THR A 5 -13.90 9.57 -16.06
N LEU A 6 -14.31 9.93 -17.28
CA LEU A 6 -13.48 9.79 -18.47
C LEU A 6 -12.17 10.58 -18.37
N LYS A 7 -12.22 11.81 -17.84
CA LYS A 7 -11.01 12.63 -17.63
C LYS A 7 -10.05 11.98 -16.63
N ARG A 8 -10.56 11.39 -15.54
CA ARG A 8 -9.76 10.65 -14.55
C ARG A 8 -9.17 9.37 -15.12
N ILE A 9 -9.93 8.63 -15.93
CA ILE A 9 -9.43 7.45 -16.64
C ILE A 9 -8.31 7.83 -17.61
N LEU A 10 -8.46 8.92 -18.35
CA LEU A 10 -7.40 9.43 -19.23
C LEU A 10 -6.14 9.78 -18.43
N TYR A 11 -6.27 10.46 -17.28
CA TYR A 11 -5.13 10.73 -16.40
C TYR A 11 -4.49 9.45 -15.86
N MET A 12 -5.27 8.46 -15.46
CA MET A 12 -4.76 7.15 -15.05
C MET A 12 -3.93 6.48 -16.15
N LEU A 13 -4.43 6.48 -17.39
CA LEU A 13 -3.72 5.90 -18.53
C LEU A 13 -2.42 6.65 -18.85
N ILE A 14 -2.45 7.99 -18.81
CA ILE A 14 -1.26 8.82 -19.00
C ILE A 14 -0.24 8.55 -17.89
N THR A 15 -0.68 8.49 -16.63
CA THR A 15 0.21 8.23 -15.49
C THR A 15 0.83 6.83 -15.59
N LEU A 16 0.04 5.80 -15.92
CA LEU A 16 0.57 4.45 -16.14
C LEU A 16 1.58 4.42 -17.29
N PHE A 17 1.26 5.07 -18.41
CA PHE A 17 2.19 5.18 -19.55
C PHE A 17 3.52 5.84 -19.15
N ILE A 18 3.47 6.93 -18.38
CA ILE A 18 4.68 7.59 -17.90
C ILE A 18 5.47 6.67 -16.98
N ILE A 19 4.82 6.01 -16.01
CA ILE A 19 5.48 5.10 -15.08
C ILE A 19 6.11 3.93 -15.84
N THR A 20 5.37 3.27 -16.74
CA THR A 20 5.88 2.12 -17.51
C THR A 20 7.08 2.53 -18.36
N SER A 21 7.02 3.70 -19.01
CA SER A 21 8.11 4.24 -19.83
C SER A 21 9.34 4.54 -18.99
N VAL A 22 9.18 5.29 -17.90
CA VAL A 22 10.27 5.65 -17.00
C VAL A 22 10.91 4.39 -16.41
N THR A 23 10.11 3.45 -15.92
CA THR A 23 10.63 2.18 -15.38
C THR A 23 11.42 1.41 -16.44
N PHE A 24 10.93 1.31 -17.68
CA PHE A 24 11.65 0.65 -18.77
C PHE A 24 13.03 1.27 -19.02
N PHE A 25 13.10 2.60 -19.17
CA PHE A 25 14.37 3.27 -19.43
C PHE A 25 15.31 3.22 -18.22
N LEU A 26 14.78 3.31 -17.00
CA LEU A 26 15.58 3.13 -15.78
C LEU A 26 16.26 1.76 -15.73
N MET A 27 15.59 0.69 -16.17
CA MET A 27 16.21 -0.64 -16.21
C MET A 27 17.39 -0.71 -17.18
N LYS A 28 17.43 0.12 -18.24
CA LYS A 28 18.56 0.18 -19.18
C LYS A 28 19.82 0.79 -18.58
N PHE A 29 19.68 1.56 -17.50
CA PHE A 29 20.80 2.18 -16.78
C PHE A 29 21.33 1.32 -15.63
N LEU A 30 20.66 0.21 -15.28
CA LEU A 30 21.13 -0.66 -14.23
C LEU A 30 22.39 -1.41 -14.69
N PRO A 31 23.51 -1.31 -13.96
CA PRO A 31 24.71 -2.06 -14.27
C PRO A 31 24.52 -3.55 -13.97
N GLY A 32 25.16 -4.41 -14.75
CA GLY A 32 25.20 -5.85 -14.52
C GLY A 32 24.53 -6.66 -15.62
N THR A 33 24.14 -7.88 -15.27
CA THR A 33 23.59 -8.86 -16.19
C THR A 33 22.32 -9.49 -15.62
N PRO A 34 21.31 -9.75 -16.47
CA PRO A 34 20.14 -10.51 -16.07
C PRO A 34 20.40 -12.02 -15.97
N TYR A 35 21.61 -12.51 -16.25
CA TYR A 35 21.92 -13.93 -16.25
C TYR A 35 22.58 -14.40 -14.95
N ARG A 36 22.01 -15.44 -14.35
CA ARG A 36 22.60 -16.11 -13.21
C ARG A 36 23.92 -16.77 -13.60
N ASN A 37 24.99 -16.49 -12.84
CA ASN A 37 26.32 -17.05 -13.07
C ASN A 37 26.81 -16.86 -14.51
N GLN A 38 26.64 -15.65 -15.10
CA GLN A 38 27.08 -15.37 -16.47
C GLN A 38 28.51 -15.83 -16.74
N GLU A 39 29.41 -15.74 -15.77
CA GLU A 39 30.81 -16.19 -15.86
C GLU A 39 30.97 -17.68 -16.25
N LYS A 40 29.94 -18.50 -16.05
CA LYS A 40 29.91 -19.93 -16.41
C LYS A 40 29.27 -20.20 -17.77
N LEU A 41 28.70 -19.18 -18.42
CA LEU A 41 28.06 -19.30 -19.73
C LEU A 41 29.10 -19.03 -20.82
N SER A 42 29.08 -19.86 -21.86
CA SER A 42 29.83 -19.58 -23.09
C SER A 42 29.23 -18.39 -23.84
N ASP A 43 30.04 -17.71 -24.65
CA ASP A 43 29.57 -16.59 -25.49
C ASP A 43 28.42 -17.00 -26.42
N GLN A 44 28.43 -18.24 -26.90
CA GLN A 44 27.34 -18.80 -27.72
C GLN A 44 26.03 -18.90 -26.93
N GLN A 45 26.08 -19.37 -25.67
CA GLN A 45 24.91 -19.45 -24.81
C GLN A 45 24.36 -18.05 -24.50
N ILE A 46 25.24 -17.08 -24.22
CA ILE A 46 24.84 -15.69 -23.99
C ILE A 46 24.15 -15.10 -25.23
N HIS A 47 24.69 -15.32 -26.42
CA HIS A 47 24.08 -14.85 -27.67
C HIS A 47 22.68 -15.43 -27.88
N ILE A 48 22.51 -16.74 -27.70
CA ILE A 48 21.22 -17.43 -27.83
C ILE A 48 20.20 -16.86 -26.82
N MET A 49 20.63 -16.61 -25.58
CA MET A 49 19.75 -16.04 -24.56
C MET A 49 19.38 -14.59 -24.88
N ASN A 50 20.32 -13.77 -25.34
CA ASN A 50 20.04 -12.39 -25.74
C ASN A 50 19.05 -12.32 -26.90
N GLU A 51 19.19 -13.22 -27.87
CA GLU A 51 18.27 -13.33 -29.00
C GLU A 51 16.88 -13.76 -28.54
N LYS A 52 16.80 -14.78 -27.68
CA LYS A 52 15.54 -15.26 -27.09
C LYS A 52 14.78 -14.17 -26.33
N TYR A 53 15.48 -13.32 -25.58
CA TYR A 53 14.88 -12.25 -24.78
C TYR A 53 14.78 -10.90 -25.52
N GLY A 54 15.16 -10.84 -26.80
CA GLY A 54 15.15 -9.61 -27.59
C GLY A 54 16.15 -8.55 -27.10
N LEU A 55 17.16 -8.93 -26.32
CA LEU A 55 18.17 -8.02 -25.78
C LEU A 55 19.16 -7.52 -26.85
N ASN A 56 19.27 -8.24 -27.98
CA ASN A 56 20.06 -7.82 -29.14
C ASN A 56 19.37 -6.74 -29.99
N ASP A 57 18.05 -6.55 -29.84
CA ASP A 57 17.31 -5.55 -30.60
C ASP A 57 17.72 -4.12 -30.18
N SER A 58 17.55 -3.14 -31.07
CA SER A 58 17.73 -1.74 -30.68
C SER A 58 16.76 -1.34 -29.55
N VAL A 59 17.19 -0.47 -28.64
CA VAL A 59 16.37 -0.03 -27.49
C VAL A 59 14.96 0.43 -27.87
N PRO A 60 14.75 1.19 -28.98
CA PRO A 60 13.40 1.55 -29.42
C PRO A 60 12.52 0.34 -29.77
N VAL A 61 13.08 -0.69 -30.40
CA VAL A 61 12.35 -1.93 -30.74
C VAL A 61 11.98 -2.70 -29.47
N GLN A 62 12.92 -2.83 -28.53
CA GLN A 62 12.64 -3.44 -27.22
C GLN A 62 11.51 -2.72 -26.48
N TYR A 63 11.49 -1.39 -26.52
CA TYR A 63 10.44 -0.58 -25.92
C TYR A 63 9.09 -0.81 -26.59
N LEU A 64 9.03 -0.84 -27.93
CA LEU A 64 7.80 -1.12 -28.67
C LEU A 64 7.25 -2.52 -28.40
N HIS A 65 8.13 -3.54 -28.34
CA HIS A 65 7.73 -4.89 -27.95
C HIS A 65 7.15 -4.92 -26.55
N TYR A 66 7.82 -4.27 -25.60
CA TYR A 66 7.36 -4.19 -24.21
C TYR A 66 6.00 -3.50 -24.09
N MET A 67 5.83 -2.31 -24.67
CA MET A 67 4.56 -1.58 -24.65
C MET A 67 3.45 -2.34 -25.37
N GLY A 68 3.76 -2.99 -26.49
CA GLY A 68 2.81 -3.84 -27.22
C GLY A 68 2.37 -5.07 -26.43
N GLY A 69 3.28 -5.67 -25.64
CA GLY A 69 2.98 -6.74 -24.70
C GLY A 69 2.05 -6.27 -23.58
N LEU A 70 2.37 -5.13 -22.95
CA LEU A 70 1.56 -4.56 -21.87
C LEU A 70 0.10 -4.32 -22.29
N LEU A 71 -0.14 -3.84 -23.51
CA LEU A 71 -1.50 -3.64 -24.04
C LEU A 71 -2.30 -4.94 -24.16
N LYS A 72 -1.62 -6.08 -24.26
CA LYS A 72 -2.21 -7.43 -24.29
C LYS A 72 -2.27 -8.08 -22.90
N GLY A 73 -1.81 -7.40 -21.85
CA GLY A 73 -1.68 -7.94 -20.50
C GLY A 73 -0.45 -8.83 -20.29
N ASP A 74 0.50 -8.80 -21.22
CA ASP A 74 1.77 -9.53 -21.11
C ASP A 74 2.81 -8.66 -20.39
N LEU A 75 3.21 -9.07 -19.19
CA LEU A 75 4.25 -8.43 -18.38
C LEU A 75 5.67 -8.92 -18.74
N GLY A 76 5.78 -9.80 -19.72
CA GLY A 76 7.01 -10.47 -20.10
C GLY A 76 7.28 -11.72 -19.28
N ILE A 77 8.50 -12.21 -19.42
CA ILE A 77 8.96 -13.48 -18.89
C ILE A 77 10.15 -13.22 -17.98
N SER A 78 10.15 -13.85 -16.80
CA SER A 78 11.28 -13.75 -15.87
C SER A 78 12.55 -14.36 -16.46
N PHE A 79 13.67 -13.66 -16.28
CA PHE A 79 14.99 -14.14 -16.70
C PHE A 79 15.60 -15.14 -15.71
N GLN A 80 15.13 -15.13 -14.46
CA GLN A 80 15.68 -15.91 -13.35
C GLN A 80 14.84 -17.13 -12.97
N LEU A 81 13.54 -17.12 -13.28
CA LEU A 81 12.58 -18.13 -12.87
C LEU A 81 12.18 -19.04 -14.03
N ASP A 82 13.15 -19.69 -14.66
CA ASP A 82 12.94 -20.74 -15.68
C ASP A 82 11.91 -20.37 -16.76
N ASN A 83 11.97 -19.13 -17.27
CA ASN A 83 11.09 -18.64 -18.32
C ASN A 83 9.59 -18.62 -17.93
N ARG A 84 9.29 -18.43 -16.64
CA ARG A 84 7.91 -18.25 -16.15
C ARG A 84 7.35 -16.86 -16.51
N PRO A 85 6.07 -16.77 -16.91
CA PRO A 85 5.39 -15.49 -17.09
C PRO A 85 5.39 -14.67 -15.80
N VAL A 86 5.70 -13.38 -15.89
CA VAL A 86 5.71 -12.48 -14.73
C VAL A 86 4.32 -12.38 -14.10
N SER A 87 3.26 -12.43 -14.91
CA SER A 87 1.88 -12.44 -14.43
C SER A 87 1.57 -13.62 -13.50
N GLU A 88 2.12 -14.81 -13.77
CA GLU A 88 1.95 -16.01 -12.94
C GLU A 88 2.72 -15.86 -11.62
N VAL A 89 3.96 -15.37 -11.69
CA VAL A 89 4.81 -15.11 -10.51
C VAL A 89 4.12 -14.12 -9.57
N LEU A 90 3.64 -12.99 -10.08
CA LEU A 90 2.95 -11.98 -9.28
C LEU A 90 1.60 -12.48 -8.77
N GLY A 91 0.85 -13.21 -9.59
CA GLY A 91 -0.45 -13.78 -9.20
C GLY A 91 -0.36 -14.75 -8.02
N ALA A 92 0.72 -15.54 -7.95
CA ALA A 92 0.95 -16.46 -6.83
C ALA A 92 1.31 -15.75 -5.51
N LEU A 93 1.94 -14.57 -5.60
CA LEU A 93 2.52 -13.86 -4.46
C LEU A 93 1.67 -12.69 -3.96
N ILE A 94 0.67 -12.24 -4.74
CA ILE A 94 -0.17 -11.09 -4.39
C ILE A 94 -1.02 -11.34 -3.15
N GLY A 95 -1.50 -12.57 -2.97
CA GLY A 95 -2.42 -12.95 -1.90
C GLY A 95 -1.86 -12.62 -0.51
N PRO A 96 -0.65 -13.12 -0.16
CA PRO A 96 -0.02 -12.82 1.11
C PRO A 96 0.13 -11.32 1.40
N SER A 97 0.64 -10.53 0.45
CA SER A 97 0.84 -9.09 0.62
C SER A 97 -0.50 -8.33 0.79
N VAL A 98 -1.53 -8.72 0.05
CA VAL A 98 -2.89 -8.14 0.20
C VAL A 98 -3.47 -8.48 1.57
N LEU A 99 -3.35 -9.74 2.02
CA LEU A 99 -3.89 -10.16 3.30
C LEU A 99 -3.26 -9.36 4.45
N LEU A 100 -1.92 -9.24 4.48
CA LEU A 100 -1.22 -8.45 5.49
C LEU A 100 -1.63 -6.97 5.47
N ALA A 101 -1.77 -6.38 4.28
CA ALA A 101 -2.20 -5.00 4.14
C ALA A 101 -3.63 -4.80 4.69
N LEU A 102 -4.56 -5.70 4.36
CA LEU A 102 -5.93 -5.63 4.87
C LEU A 102 -6.00 -5.81 6.39
N GLU A 103 -5.30 -6.78 6.95
CA GLU A 103 -5.24 -6.99 8.39
C GLU A 103 -4.64 -5.78 9.12
N ALA A 104 -3.54 -5.24 8.58
CA ALA A 104 -2.90 -4.04 9.12
C ALA A 104 -3.82 -2.81 9.11
N ILE A 105 -4.61 -2.63 8.04
CA ILE A 105 -5.64 -1.59 7.98
C ILE A 105 -6.71 -1.84 9.03
N VAL A 106 -7.25 -3.05 9.12
CA VAL A 106 -8.33 -3.36 10.06
C VAL A 106 -7.89 -3.09 11.49
N PHE A 107 -6.73 -3.62 11.90
CA PHE A 107 -6.19 -3.37 13.24
C PHE A 107 -5.87 -1.90 13.45
N GLY A 108 -5.20 -1.27 12.48
CA GLY A 108 -4.79 0.11 12.61
C GLY A 108 -5.97 1.07 12.70
N LEU A 109 -7.01 0.88 11.87
CA LEU A 109 -8.23 1.65 11.96
C LEU A 109 -8.99 1.38 13.25
N LEU A 110 -9.13 0.13 13.67
CA LEU A 110 -9.84 -0.22 14.90
C LEU A 110 -9.20 0.49 16.11
N PHE A 111 -7.91 0.28 16.34
CA PHE A 111 -7.22 0.88 17.48
C PHE A 111 -7.03 2.39 17.32
N GLY A 112 -6.76 2.86 16.11
CA GLY A 112 -6.58 4.27 15.81
C GLY A 112 -7.85 5.07 16.04
N ILE A 113 -9.00 4.60 15.57
CA ILE A 113 -10.30 5.26 15.80
C ILE A 113 -10.60 5.30 17.30
N ILE A 114 -10.38 4.21 18.03
CA ILE A 114 -10.58 4.16 19.49
C ILE A 114 -9.71 5.23 20.18
N LEU A 115 -8.42 5.27 19.88
CA LEU A 115 -7.51 6.27 20.46
C LEU A 115 -7.90 7.70 20.08
N GLY A 116 -8.31 7.94 18.84
CA GLY A 116 -8.75 9.26 18.39
C GLY A 116 -10.04 9.73 19.06
N VAL A 117 -11.00 8.82 19.25
CA VAL A 117 -12.24 9.08 20.00
C VAL A 117 -11.93 9.43 21.45
N ILE A 118 -11.11 8.62 22.12
CA ILE A 118 -10.67 8.88 23.51
C ILE A 118 -9.99 10.24 23.59
N ALA A 119 -9.06 10.54 22.67
CA ALA A 119 -8.34 11.80 22.65
C ALA A 119 -9.27 13.01 22.48
N ALA A 120 -10.26 12.92 21.59
CA ALA A 120 -11.23 14.00 21.38
C ALA A 120 -12.19 14.17 22.57
N MET A 121 -12.67 13.07 23.16
CA MET A 121 -13.60 13.11 24.30
C MET A 121 -12.98 13.74 25.55
N TYR A 122 -11.67 13.55 25.71
CA TYR A 122 -10.87 14.04 26.83
C TYR A 122 -9.84 15.09 26.40
N GLN A 123 -10.19 15.93 25.42
CA GLN A 123 -9.33 16.98 24.88
C GLN A 123 -8.63 17.78 25.98
N ASN A 124 -7.30 17.94 25.84
CA ASN A 124 -6.41 18.63 26.77
C ASN A 124 -6.34 17.99 28.19
N LYS A 125 -6.61 16.68 28.30
CA LYS A 125 -6.43 15.90 29.53
C LYS A 125 -5.49 14.73 29.31
N TRP A 126 -5.11 14.04 30.37
CA TRP A 126 -4.16 12.92 30.30
C TRP A 126 -4.51 11.84 29.25
N PRO A 127 -5.78 11.44 29.00
CA PRO A 127 -6.07 10.43 27.98
C PRO A 127 -5.78 10.91 26.56
N ASP A 128 -5.95 12.21 26.30
CA ASP A 128 -5.58 12.85 25.04
C ASP A 128 -4.06 12.85 24.86
N TYR A 129 -3.30 13.27 25.87
CA TYR A 129 -1.84 13.24 25.82
C TYR A 129 -1.30 11.82 25.63
N THR A 130 -1.85 10.82 26.33
CA THR A 130 -1.43 9.41 26.18
C THR A 130 -1.77 8.88 24.78
N SER A 131 -2.99 9.11 24.29
CA SER A 131 -3.41 8.65 22.96
C SER A 131 -2.57 9.29 21.85
N THR A 132 -2.29 10.59 21.99
CA THR A 132 -1.43 11.34 21.08
C THR A 132 0.01 10.83 21.13
N PHE A 133 0.55 10.53 22.31
CA PHE A 133 1.88 9.96 22.47
C PHE A 133 2.01 8.59 21.78
N ILE A 134 1.03 7.69 21.97
CA ILE A 134 0.98 6.40 21.28
C ILE A 134 0.95 6.59 19.75
N ALA A 135 0.12 7.51 19.25
CA ALA A 135 0.07 7.83 17.83
C ALA A 135 1.40 8.39 17.30
N ILE A 136 2.10 9.24 18.07
CA ILE A 136 3.42 9.76 17.71
C ILE A 136 4.44 8.63 17.60
N ILE A 137 4.44 7.68 18.53
CA ILE A 137 5.29 6.48 18.47
C ILE A 137 4.99 5.68 17.20
N GLY A 138 3.71 5.40 16.92
CA GLY A 138 3.30 4.62 15.75
C GLY A 138 3.67 5.27 14.41
N LYS A 139 3.76 6.61 14.37
CA LYS A 139 4.20 7.34 13.17
C LYS A 139 5.72 7.47 13.06
N SER A 140 6.40 7.67 14.18
CA SER A 140 7.83 8.02 14.20
C SER A 140 8.74 6.80 14.17
N VAL A 141 8.29 5.68 14.74
CA VAL A 141 9.06 4.44 14.77
C VAL A 141 8.75 3.63 13.51
N PRO A 142 9.77 3.21 12.74
CA PRO A 142 9.55 2.38 11.56
C PRO A 142 8.87 1.04 11.89
N SER A 143 8.01 0.56 11.00
CA SER A 143 7.27 -0.71 11.17
C SER A 143 8.19 -1.91 11.42
N PHE A 144 9.37 -1.95 10.81
CA PHE A 144 10.33 -3.04 11.00
C PHE A 144 10.89 -3.11 12.43
N VAL A 145 10.93 -2.00 13.16
CA VAL A 145 11.34 -1.97 14.57
C VAL A 145 10.25 -2.61 15.44
N PHE A 146 8.98 -2.28 15.19
CA PHE A 146 7.88 -2.98 15.85
C PHE A 146 7.89 -4.47 15.51
N ALA A 147 8.13 -4.82 14.26
CA ALA A 147 8.25 -6.20 13.83
C ALA A 147 9.29 -6.97 14.66
N THR A 148 10.52 -6.45 14.78
CA THR A 148 11.59 -7.16 15.50
C THR A 148 11.30 -7.22 17.01
N VAL A 149 10.73 -6.17 17.61
CA VAL A 149 10.34 -6.16 19.03
C VAL A 149 9.23 -7.18 19.29
N LEU A 150 8.19 -7.22 18.46
CA LEU A 150 7.08 -8.17 18.57
C LEU A 150 7.55 -9.61 18.35
N GLN A 151 8.39 -9.83 17.34
CA GLN A 151 8.99 -11.13 17.03
C GLN A 151 9.82 -11.64 18.21
N TYR A 152 10.63 -10.78 18.85
CA TYR A 152 11.45 -11.17 19.99
C TYR A 152 10.62 -11.42 21.26
N TRP A 153 9.79 -10.47 21.68
CA TRP A 153 9.08 -10.57 22.96
C TRP A 153 7.89 -11.53 22.89
N ILE A 154 7.03 -11.40 21.88
CA ILE A 154 5.81 -12.21 21.78
C ILE A 154 6.12 -13.57 21.14
N GLY A 155 6.95 -13.58 20.10
CA GLY A 155 7.27 -14.79 19.37
C GLY A 155 8.35 -15.64 20.04
N ALA A 156 9.53 -15.07 20.32
CA ALA A 156 10.67 -15.86 20.81
C ALA A 156 10.64 -16.07 22.34
N LYS A 157 10.32 -15.03 23.13
CA LYS A 157 10.32 -15.12 24.60
C LYS A 157 9.03 -15.73 25.14
N LEU A 158 7.87 -15.21 24.75
CA LEU A 158 6.58 -15.71 25.25
C LEU A 158 6.08 -16.94 24.49
N GLN A 159 6.56 -17.17 23.26
CA GLN A 159 6.14 -18.30 22.40
C GLN A 159 4.64 -18.35 22.13
N TRP A 160 3.95 -17.20 22.18
CA TRP A 160 2.51 -17.12 21.95
C TRP A 160 2.15 -17.21 20.46
N LEU A 161 3.03 -16.69 19.60
CA LEU A 161 2.82 -16.60 18.16
C LEU A 161 4.10 -17.01 17.43
N PRO A 162 4.00 -17.55 16.20
CA PRO A 162 5.17 -17.93 15.42
C PRO A 162 6.02 -16.71 15.05
N VAL A 163 7.34 -16.92 15.00
CA VAL A 163 8.32 -15.86 14.68
C VAL A 163 8.53 -15.66 13.18
N ALA A 164 8.32 -16.69 12.37
CA ALA A 164 8.51 -16.63 10.91
C ALA A 164 7.75 -17.77 10.22
N GLY A 165 7.36 -17.56 8.97
CA GLY A 165 6.68 -18.54 8.11
C GLY A 165 5.37 -18.01 7.52
N TRP A 166 4.68 -18.89 6.80
CA TRP A 166 3.40 -18.60 6.15
C TRP A 166 2.51 -19.84 6.18
N GLY A 167 1.19 -19.64 6.35
CA GLY A 167 0.21 -20.74 6.33
C GLY A 167 -1.04 -20.43 7.13
N SER A 168 -0.98 -20.55 8.47
CA SER A 168 -2.11 -20.25 9.36
C SER A 168 -2.17 -18.77 9.74
N PHE A 169 -3.36 -18.32 10.17
CA PHE A 169 -3.62 -16.95 10.64
C PHE A 169 -2.63 -16.51 11.75
N SER A 170 -2.14 -17.42 12.59
CA SER A 170 -1.13 -17.10 13.61
C SER A 170 0.15 -16.48 13.05
N TYR A 171 0.54 -16.82 11.81
CA TYR A 171 1.73 -16.24 11.15
C TYR A 171 1.50 -14.80 10.66
N THR A 172 0.25 -14.36 10.55
CA THR A 172 -0.08 -13.04 10.02
C THR A 172 -0.28 -11.99 11.12
N VAL A 173 -0.61 -12.41 12.34
CA VAL A 173 -0.90 -11.52 13.48
C VAL A 173 0.24 -10.55 13.79
N LEU A 174 1.44 -11.05 14.11
CA LEU A 174 2.58 -10.19 14.46
C LEU A 174 2.99 -9.21 13.34
N PRO A 175 3.16 -9.66 12.07
CA PRO A 175 3.50 -8.75 10.98
C PRO A 175 2.38 -7.74 10.68
N ALA A 176 1.11 -8.14 10.76
CA ALA A 176 -0.02 -7.23 10.57
C ALA A 176 -0.07 -6.16 11.67
N PHE A 177 0.17 -6.52 12.94
CA PHE A 177 0.25 -5.55 14.04
C PHE A 177 1.43 -4.58 13.88
N ALA A 178 2.59 -5.05 13.44
CA ALA A 178 3.73 -4.19 13.16
C ALA A 178 3.43 -3.17 12.05
N LEU A 179 2.75 -3.61 10.98
CA LEU A 179 2.29 -2.75 9.88
C LEU A 179 1.15 -1.81 10.30
N ALA A 180 0.29 -2.23 11.23
CA ALA A 180 -0.87 -1.47 11.69
C ALA A 180 -0.51 -0.17 12.42
N MET A 181 0.73 -0.02 12.91
CA MET A 181 1.15 1.16 13.66
C MET A 181 1.02 2.47 12.88
N PHE A 182 1.28 2.45 11.57
CA PHE A 182 1.17 3.65 10.73
C PHE A 182 -0.29 4.04 10.43
N PRO A 183 -1.18 3.11 10.01
CA PRO A 183 -2.62 3.39 9.93
C PRO A 183 -3.24 3.76 11.28
N LEU A 184 -2.80 3.15 12.39
CA LEU A 184 -3.23 3.50 13.75
C LEU A 184 -2.95 4.95 14.07
N ALA A 185 -1.70 5.38 13.91
CA ALA A 185 -1.31 6.76 14.16
C ALA A 185 -2.08 7.76 13.27
N THR A 186 -2.26 7.39 11.99
CA THR A 186 -2.99 8.22 11.03
C THR A 186 -4.46 8.34 11.42
N ALA A 187 -5.14 7.22 11.69
CA ALA A 187 -6.54 7.17 12.07
C ALA A 187 -6.80 7.88 13.39
N ALA A 188 -5.96 7.69 14.41
CA ALA A 188 -6.07 8.39 15.68
C ALA A 188 -6.01 9.91 15.51
N ARG A 189 -5.04 10.40 14.71
CA ARG A 189 -4.88 11.82 14.46
C ARG A 189 -6.07 12.42 13.71
N PHE A 190 -6.50 11.79 12.61
CA PHE A 190 -7.66 12.26 11.84
C PHE A 190 -8.93 12.24 12.68
N MET A 191 -9.22 11.10 13.32
CA MET A 191 -10.42 10.96 14.14
C MET A 191 -10.47 11.98 15.27
N ARG A 192 -9.33 12.25 15.92
CA ARG A 192 -9.24 13.28 16.97
C ARG A 192 -9.58 14.67 16.43
N THR A 193 -8.93 15.08 15.34
CA THR A 193 -9.14 16.41 14.73
C THR A 193 -10.59 16.58 14.29
N GLU A 194 -11.11 15.63 13.51
CA GLU A 194 -12.46 15.72 12.96
C GLU A 194 -13.54 15.66 14.05
N LEU A 195 -13.36 14.87 15.11
CA LEU A 195 -14.32 14.85 16.22
C LEU A 195 -14.35 16.16 17.01
N ILE A 196 -13.20 16.80 17.23
CA ILE A 196 -13.14 18.11 17.90
C ILE A 196 -13.90 19.14 17.08
N ASP A 197 -13.67 19.18 15.77
CA ASP A 197 -14.36 20.10 14.86
C ASP A 197 -15.87 19.80 14.83
N VAL A 198 -16.26 18.53 14.74
CA VAL A 198 -17.66 18.12 14.81
C VAL A 198 -18.31 18.51 16.14
N PHE A 199 -17.63 18.37 17.28
CA PHE A 199 -18.19 18.75 18.58
C PHE A 199 -18.50 20.25 18.72
N SER A 200 -17.92 21.09 17.85
CA SER A 200 -18.17 22.53 17.78
C SER A 200 -19.38 22.93 16.92
N SER A 201 -20.03 21.96 16.26
CA SER A 201 -21.16 22.21 15.35
C SER A 201 -22.52 22.41 16.04
N ASP A 202 -23.42 23.15 15.39
CA ASP A 202 -24.75 23.50 15.92
C ASP A 202 -25.66 22.29 16.20
N TYR A 203 -25.60 21.25 15.36
CA TYR A 203 -26.43 20.05 15.59
C TYR A 203 -25.97 19.25 16.82
N ILE A 204 -24.68 19.34 17.18
CA ILE A 204 -24.16 18.77 18.43
C ILE A 204 -24.60 19.62 19.62
N LEU A 205 -24.64 20.96 19.49
CA LEU A 205 -25.21 21.83 20.53
C LEU A 205 -26.66 21.46 20.83
N LEU A 206 -27.48 21.22 19.80
CA LEU A 206 -28.85 20.74 19.96
C LEU A 206 -28.90 19.38 20.68
N ALA A 207 -28.02 18.43 20.32
CA ALA A 207 -27.95 17.13 20.98
C ALA A 207 -27.58 17.26 22.47
N LYS A 208 -26.68 18.18 22.82
CA LYS A 208 -26.35 18.51 24.22
C LYS A 208 -27.55 19.11 24.96
N ALA A 209 -28.28 20.03 24.32
CA ALA A 209 -29.47 20.65 24.91
C ALA A 209 -30.60 19.64 25.18
N LYS A 210 -30.66 18.54 24.42
CA LYS A 210 -31.57 17.41 24.64
C LYS A 210 -31.16 16.49 25.79
N GLY A 211 -30.04 16.74 26.47
CA GLY A 211 -29.58 15.95 27.61
C GLY A 211 -28.76 14.70 27.27
N ASN A 212 -28.36 14.52 25.99
CA ASN A 212 -27.55 13.37 25.59
C ASN A 212 -26.18 13.37 26.30
N SER A 213 -25.73 12.20 26.74
CA SER A 213 -24.41 12.05 27.36
C SER A 213 -23.27 12.30 26.37
N ARG A 214 -22.06 12.62 26.86
CA ARG A 214 -20.88 12.80 25.98
C ARG A 214 -20.60 11.59 25.09
N SER A 215 -20.72 10.38 25.64
CA SER A 215 -20.50 9.13 24.90
C SER A 215 -21.57 8.90 23.84
N GLU A 216 -22.83 9.24 24.14
CA GLU A 216 -23.93 9.15 23.19
C GLU A 216 -23.77 10.14 22.04
N ILE A 217 -23.37 11.39 22.34
CA ILE A 217 -23.04 12.39 21.34
C ILE A 217 -21.90 11.91 20.44
N ALA A 218 -20.84 11.37 21.01
CA ALA A 218 -19.72 10.84 20.24
C ALA A 218 -20.18 9.71 19.30
N ILE A 219 -20.80 8.66 19.83
CA ILE A 219 -21.12 7.43 19.09
C ILE A 219 -22.27 7.64 18.09
N LYS A 220 -23.37 8.27 18.51
CA LYS A 220 -24.59 8.37 17.69
C LYS A 220 -24.58 9.57 16.76
N HIS A 221 -23.90 10.66 17.12
CA HIS A 221 -24.03 11.93 16.41
C HIS A 221 -22.73 12.42 15.75
N ALA A 222 -21.54 12.13 16.31
CA ALA A 222 -20.29 12.71 15.84
C ALA A 222 -19.45 11.78 14.95
N ILE A 223 -19.25 10.51 15.33
CA ILE A 223 -18.32 9.58 14.67
C ILE A 223 -18.61 9.44 13.18
N ARG A 224 -19.89 9.33 12.78
CA ARG A 224 -20.26 9.16 11.37
C ARG A 224 -19.71 10.27 10.48
N ASN A 225 -19.74 11.51 10.94
CA ASN A 225 -19.25 12.65 10.17
C ASN A 225 -17.72 12.74 10.24
N ALA A 226 -17.13 12.41 11.39
CA ALA A 226 -15.67 12.37 11.56
C ALA A 226 -14.98 11.25 10.75
N LEU A 227 -15.72 10.21 10.33
CA LEU A 227 -15.20 9.13 9.49
C LEU A 227 -15.02 9.51 8.02
N ILE A 228 -15.71 10.55 7.52
CA ILE A 228 -15.71 10.89 6.08
C ILE A 228 -14.27 11.18 5.58
N PRO A 229 -13.48 12.05 6.26
CA PRO A 229 -12.10 12.31 5.84
C PRO A 229 -11.19 11.11 6.05
N LEU A 230 -11.46 10.28 7.07
CA LEU A 230 -10.69 9.05 7.30
C LEU A 230 -10.86 8.06 6.14
N ILE A 231 -12.09 7.85 5.65
CA ILE A 231 -12.38 6.93 4.55
C ILE A 231 -11.59 7.28 3.28
N THR A 232 -11.35 8.57 3.06
CA THR A 232 -10.58 9.05 1.93
C THR A 232 -9.14 8.55 1.92
N VAL A 233 -8.51 8.56 3.09
CA VAL A 233 -7.09 8.24 3.20
C VAL A 233 -6.86 6.74 3.32
N ILE A 234 -7.87 5.95 3.69
CA ILE A 234 -7.77 4.47 3.79
C ILE A 234 -7.30 3.85 2.47
N GLY A 235 -7.85 4.29 1.34
CA GLY A 235 -7.50 3.73 0.03
C GLY A 235 -6.00 3.83 -0.25
N PRO A 236 -5.43 5.05 -0.35
CA PRO A 236 -3.99 5.23 -0.55
C PRO A 236 -3.13 4.56 0.53
N LEU A 237 -3.59 4.57 1.79
CA LEU A 237 -2.90 3.87 2.88
C LEU A 237 -2.80 2.37 2.61
N ALA A 238 -3.87 1.74 2.11
CA ALA A 238 -3.88 0.31 1.79
C ALA A 238 -2.78 -0.07 0.80
N VAL A 239 -2.64 0.70 -0.27
CA VAL A 239 -1.62 0.44 -1.29
C VAL A 239 -0.23 0.72 -0.75
N SER A 240 -0.07 1.80 0.02
CA SER A 240 1.22 2.11 0.64
C SER A 240 1.71 1.00 1.57
N LEU A 241 0.79 0.28 2.23
CA LEU A 241 1.13 -0.86 3.08
C LEU A 241 1.58 -2.07 2.27
N MET A 242 0.99 -2.32 1.11
CA MET A 242 1.44 -3.39 0.20
C MET A 242 2.85 -3.12 -0.35
N THR A 243 3.18 -1.84 -0.58
CA THR A 243 4.55 -1.44 -0.96
C THR A 243 5.50 -1.39 0.25
N GLY A 244 5.00 -1.11 1.45
CA GLY A 244 5.78 -1.04 2.68
C GLY A 244 5.98 -2.38 3.39
N SER A 245 5.24 -3.42 3.00
CA SER A 245 5.34 -4.76 3.58
C SER A 245 6.62 -5.50 3.21
N LEU A 246 7.38 -5.05 2.20
CA LEU A 246 8.59 -5.78 1.72
C LEU A 246 9.53 -6.11 2.89
N VAL A 247 9.80 -5.16 3.77
CA VAL A 247 10.73 -5.36 4.90
C VAL A 247 10.15 -6.32 5.93
N ILE A 248 8.84 -6.22 6.18
CA ILE A 248 8.12 -7.07 7.13
C ILE A 248 8.01 -8.50 6.61
N GLU A 249 7.72 -8.67 5.32
CA GLU A 249 7.70 -9.97 4.64
C GLU A 249 9.06 -10.65 4.74
N ASN A 250 10.16 -9.92 4.57
CA ASN A 250 11.51 -10.46 4.74
C ASN A 250 11.81 -10.86 6.20
N ILE A 251 11.44 -10.02 7.20
CA ILE A 251 11.68 -10.32 8.63
C ILE A 251 10.92 -11.57 9.09
N TYR A 252 9.67 -11.72 8.63
CA TYR A 252 8.81 -12.85 9.00
C TYR A 252 8.86 -14.02 8.01
N GLY A 253 9.65 -13.95 6.95
CA GLY A 253 9.75 -15.02 5.95
C GLY A 253 8.44 -15.33 5.22
N ILE A 254 7.69 -14.29 4.87
CA ILE A 254 6.39 -14.39 4.18
C ILE A 254 6.62 -14.32 2.67
N PRO A 255 6.05 -15.26 1.88
CA PRO A 255 6.22 -15.30 0.43
C PRO A 255 5.30 -14.27 -0.25
N GLY A 256 5.62 -12.99 -0.10
CA GLY A 256 4.86 -11.89 -0.71
C GLY A 256 5.51 -11.32 -1.97
N ILE A 257 4.78 -10.45 -2.66
CA ILE A 257 5.31 -9.69 -3.81
C ILE A 257 6.50 -8.86 -3.37
N GLY A 258 6.52 -8.40 -2.12
CA GLY A 258 7.54 -7.50 -1.65
C GLY A 258 8.90 -8.15 -1.51
N SER A 259 8.95 -9.33 -0.91
CA SER A 259 10.18 -10.14 -0.89
C SER A 259 10.65 -10.48 -2.30
N GLN A 260 9.73 -10.79 -3.22
CA GLN A 260 10.07 -11.09 -4.61
C GLN A 260 10.65 -9.87 -5.34
N PHE A 261 10.12 -8.67 -5.09
CA PHE A 261 10.64 -7.44 -5.66
C PHE A 261 12.10 -7.21 -5.26
N VAL A 262 12.42 -7.34 -3.97
CA VAL A 262 13.78 -7.20 -3.44
C VAL A 262 14.72 -8.25 -4.03
N SER A 263 14.28 -9.51 -4.08
CA SER A 263 15.07 -10.60 -4.68
C SER A 263 15.34 -10.36 -6.18
N SER A 264 14.36 -9.83 -6.90
CA SER A 264 14.48 -9.53 -8.34
C SER A 264 15.50 -8.41 -8.60
N ILE A 265 15.57 -7.40 -7.71
CA ILE A 265 16.61 -6.37 -7.77
C ILE A 265 18.00 -6.97 -7.57
N GLN A 266 18.18 -7.85 -6.59
CA GLN A 266 19.48 -8.47 -6.31
C GLN A 266 19.94 -9.41 -7.44
N THR A 267 19.01 -9.96 -8.22
CA THR A 267 19.27 -10.90 -9.31
C THR A 267 19.13 -10.28 -10.70
N ASN A 268 18.92 -8.96 -10.79
CA ASN A 268 18.72 -8.23 -12.05
C ASN A 268 17.60 -8.81 -12.94
N ASP A 269 16.52 -9.31 -12.33
CA ASP A 269 15.36 -9.81 -13.08
C ASP A 269 14.46 -8.65 -13.53
N TYR A 270 14.86 -7.96 -14.61
CA TYR A 270 14.22 -6.73 -15.07
C TYR A 270 12.71 -6.88 -15.33
N PRO A 271 12.21 -7.95 -16.00
CA PRO A 271 10.79 -8.14 -16.24
C PRO A 271 9.97 -8.22 -14.94
N VAL A 272 10.49 -8.89 -13.91
CA VAL A 272 9.79 -8.97 -12.61
C VAL A 272 9.81 -7.64 -11.86
N ILE A 273 10.94 -6.90 -11.89
CA ILE A 273 11.03 -5.55 -11.29
C ILE A 273 10.01 -4.62 -11.96
N MET A 274 9.97 -4.62 -13.29
CA MET A 274 9.06 -3.80 -14.09
C MET A 274 7.59 -4.18 -13.86
N GLY A 275 7.26 -5.47 -13.93
CA GLY A 275 5.92 -5.97 -13.70
C GLY A 275 5.40 -5.65 -12.30
N THR A 276 6.25 -5.82 -11.27
CA THR A 276 5.90 -5.48 -9.88
C THR A 276 5.65 -3.98 -9.71
N THR A 277 6.51 -3.14 -10.30
CA THR A 277 6.38 -1.68 -10.25
C THR A 277 5.08 -1.22 -10.89
N ILE A 278 4.74 -1.78 -12.06
CA ILE A 278 3.50 -1.46 -12.76
C ILE A 278 2.29 -1.95 -11.99
N LEU A 279 2.35 -3.14 -11.38
CA LEU A 279 1.28 -3.66 -10.55
C LEU A 279 0.99 -2.72 -9.36
N PHE A 280 2.02 -2.30 -8.63
CA PHE A 280 1.85 -1.33 -7.53
C PHE A 280 1.29 0.01 -8.02
N ALA A 281 1.80 0.53 -9.14
CA ALA A 281 1.29 1.77 -9.73
C ALA A 281 -0.18 1.63 -10.16
N ALA A 282 -0.54 0.54 -10.81
CA ALA A 282 -1.91 0.27 -11.26
C ALA A 282 -2.87 0.16 -10.07
N MET A 283 -2.50 -0.55 -9.01
CA MET A 283 -3.32 -0.64 -7.80
C MET A 283 -3.50 0.73 -7.13
N LEU A 284 -2.43 1.52 -7.01
CA LEU A 284 -2.50 2.86 -6.42
C LEU A 284 -3.42 3.78 -7.22
N ILE A 285 -3.22 3.82 -8.54
CA ILE A 285 -4.00 4.71 -9.41
C ILE A 285 -5.46 4.25 -9.48
N LEU A 286 -5.72 2.94 -9.48
CA LEU A 286 -7.08 2.40 -9.43
C LEU A 286 -7.79 2.83 -8.14
N ILE A 287 -7.11 2.73 -7.00
CA ILE A 287 -7.69 3.14 -5.71
C ILE A 287 -7.90 4.65 -5.65
N ILE A 288 -6.98 5.45 -6.18
CA ILE A 288 -7.18 6.90 -6.31
C ILE A 288 -8.40 7.20 -7.19
N LEU A 289 -8.57 6.50 -8.32
CA LEU A 289 -9.74 6.64 -9.19
C LEU A 289 -11.03 6.30 -8.45
N VAL A 290 -11.05 5.21 -7.67
CA VAL A 290 -12.21 4.83 -6.84
C VAL A 290 -12.53 5.94 -5.83
N VAL A 291 -11.53 6.45 -5.11
CA VAL A 291 -11.69 7.55 -4.14
C VAL A 291 -12.20 8.82 -4.83
N ASP A 292 -11.63 9.19 -5.97
CA ASP A 292 -12.05 10.35 -6.77
C ASP A 292 -13.51 10.24 -7.25
N ILE A 293 -13.97 9.04 -7.60
CA ILE A 293 -15.35 8.77 -7.99
C ILE A 293 -16.26 8.84 -6.77
N LEU A 294 -15.89 8.22 -5.65
CA LEU A 294 -16.63 8.26 -4.39
C LEU A 294 -16.80 9.71 -3.91
N TYR A 295 -15.77 10.53 -4.00
CA TYR A 295 -15.85 11.97 -3.74
C TYR A 295 -16.85 12.67 -4.63
N GLY A 296 -16.80 12.40 -5.94
CA GLY A 296 -17.78 12.95 -6.86
C GLY A 296 -19.21 12.50 -6.55
N LEU A 297 -19.42 11.34 -5.92
CA LEU A 297 -20.72 10.86 -5.48
C LEU A 297 -21.19 11.50 -4.17
N ILE A 298 -20.28 11.61 -3.18
CA ILE A 298 -20.56 12.11 -1.82
C ILE A 298 -20.69 13.64 -1.81
N ASP A 299 -19.84 14.38 -2.54
CA ASP A 299 -19.90 15.84 -2.63
C ASP A 299 -20.13 16.31 -4.09
N PRO A 300 -21.37 16.73 -4.42
CA PRO A 300 -21.69 17.24 -5.75
C PRO A 300 -20.96 18.54 -6.12
N ARG A 301 -20.40 19.29 -5.15
CA ARG A 301 -19.71 20.58 -5.41
C ARG A 301 -18.41 20.37 -6.17
N ILE A 302 -17.77 19.22 -6.00
CA ILE A 302 -16.55 18.82 -6.72
C ILE A 302 -16.83 18.60 -8.22
N ARG A 303 -18.10 18.33 -8.59
CA ARG A 303 -18.51 18.13 -10.00
C ARG A 303 -18.45 19.42 -10.84
N ILE A 304 -18.52 20.58 -10.20
CA ILE A 304 -18.70 21.90 -10.85
C ILE A 304 -17.36 22.64 -10.97
N SER A 305 -16.38 22.36 -10.10
CA SER A 305 -15.04 22.94 -10.20
C SER A 305 -14.19 22.20 -11.23
N GLY A 306 -14.57 22.34 -12.50
CA GLY A 306 -13.61 22.24 -13.60
C GLY A 306 -12.64 23.42 -13.49
N GLY A 307 -11.57 23.24 -12.72
CA GLY A 307 -10.37 24.08 -12.74
C GLY A 307 -10.59 25.60 -12.68
N LYS A 308 -10.74 26.15 -11.47
CA LYS A 308 -10.16 27.44 -11.10
C LYS A 308 -9.67 27.33 -9.66
N LYS A 309 -8.37 27.06 -9.50
CA LYS A 309 -7.62 27.62 -8.39
C LYS A 309 -7.31 29.07 -8.74
#